data_AF-A0A914IMU2-F1
#
_entry.id   AF-A0A914IMU2-F1
#
_cell.length_a   1.000
_cell.length_b   1.000
_cell.length_c   1.000
_cell.angle_alpha   90.00
_cell.angle_beta   90.00
_cell.angle_gamma   90.00
#
_symmetry.space_group_name_H-M   'P 1'
#
loop_
_entity.id
_entity.type
_entity.pdbx_description
1 polymer ?
#
loop_
_entity_poly.entity_id
_entity_poly.type
_entity_poly.pdbx_seq_one_letter_code
_entity_poly.pdbx_strand_id
1 'polypeptide(L)'
;MAALAADPPAAQVPAAGGASTHNLVNSGATRLAFKVKSSNNNEYRLKPVFGFVEPGASAPLEVTRLAGPPKEDKLVVQFAEVPADATDPQAPFKAGPPAGEVVIPVKAE
;
A
#
# COMPACT_ATOMS: atom_id res chain seq x y z
N MET A 1 -10.12 0.53 16.80
CA MET A 1 -9.22 -0.39 16.09
C MET A 1 -9.16 0.06 14.65
N ALA A 2 -8.01 0.52 14.17
CA ALA A 2 -7.81 0.76 12.75
C ALA A 2 -7.82 -0.60 12.00
N ALA A 3 -8.61 -0.69 10.94
CA ALA A 3 -8.80 -1.89 10.14
C ALA A 3 -8.60 -1.53 8.66
N LEU A 4 -7.34 -1.33 8.29
CA LEU A 4 -6.95 -1.20 6.88
C LEU A 4 -6.82 -2.60 6.28
N ALA A 5 -7.42 -2.83 5.11
CA ALA A 5 -7.26 -4.04 4.32
C ALA A 5 -6.84 -3.68 2.89
N ALA A 6 -6.23 -4.61 2.18
CA ALA A 6 -5.94 -4.49 0.75
C ALA A 6 -6.81 -5.49 -0.03
N ASP A 7 -7.45 -5.04 -1.10
CA ASP A 7 -8.30 -5.87 -1.97
C ASP A 7 -7.96 -5.65 -3.46
N PRO A 8 -7.44 -6.65 -4.19
CA PRO A 8 -7.13 -8.00 -3.72
C PRO A 8 -6.04 -8.03 -2.63
N PRO A 9 -6.00 -9.05 -1.76
CA PRO A 9 -4.99 -9.12 -0.69
C PRO A 9 -3.60 -9.58 -1.20
N ALA A 10 -3.51 -10.07 -2.43
CA ALA A 10 -2.29 -10.56 -3.07
C ALA A 10 -2.30 -10.20 -4.56
N ALA A 11 -1.11 -10.11 -5.16
CA ALA A 11 -0.94 -9.81 -6.58
C ALA A 11 -0.24 -10.95 -7.31
N GLN A 12 -0.70 -11.25 -8.52
CA GLN A 12 -0.02 -12.11 -9.49
C GLN A 12 0.15 -11.31 -10.77
N VAL A 13 1.38 -11.20 -11.24
CA VAL A 13 1.75 -10.38 -12.41
C VAL A 13 2.72 -11.14 -13.31
N PRO A 14 2.68 -10.92 -14.64
CA PRO A 14 3.66 -11.53 -15.53
C PRO A 14 5.08 -11.03 -15.25
N ALA A 15 6.07 -11.94 -15.28
CA ALA A 15 7.49 -11.59 -15.15
C ALA A 15 7.97 -10.64 -16.28
N ALA A 16 7.35 -10.73 -17.46
CA ALA A 16 7.59 -9.84 -18.61
C ALA A 16 7.08 -8.40 -18.40
N GLY A 17 6.32 -8.14 -17.33
CA GLY A 17 5.75 -6.84 -17.02
C GLY A 17 4.22 -6.87 -17.02
N GLY A 18 3.62 -5.98 -16.22
CA GLY A 18 2.18 -5.90 -16.03
C GLY A 18 1.79 -4.90 -14.95
N ALA A 19 0.51 -4.83 -14.62
CA ALA A 19 0.02 -4.00 -13.53
C ALA A 19 -1.05 -4.74 -12.73
N SER A 20 -1.11 -4.43 -11.43
CA SER A 20 -2.15 -4.87 -10.50
C SER A 20 -2.61 -3.66 -9.71
N THR A 21 -3.92 -3.54 -9.47
CA THR A 21 -4.50 -2.47 -8.66
C THR A 21 -5.12 -3.07 -7.40
N HIS A 22 -4.76 -2.52 -6.25
CA HIS A 22 -5.27 -2.91 -4.94
C HIS A 22 -6.02 -1.74 -4.31
N ASN A 23 -7.22 -1.98 -3.80
CA ASN A 23 -7.97 -1.01 -3.01
C ASN A 23 -7.56 -1.14 -1.55
N LEU A 24 -6.99 -0.07 -0.99
CA LEU A 24 -6.73 0.06 0.43
C LEU A 24 -8.02 0.51 1.11
N VAL A 25 -8.72 -0.42 1.77
CA VAL A 25 -10.04 -0.21 2.36
C VAL A 25 -9.90 0.13 3.84
N ASN A 26 -10.37 1.32 4.24
CA ASN A 26 -10.42 1.74 5.63
C ASN A 26 -11.82 1.47 6.20
N SER A 27 -11.97 0.38 6.93
CA SER A 27 -13.21 0.05 7.65
C SER A 27 -13.27 0.66 9.07
N GLY A 28 -12.28 1.48 9.43
CA GLY A 28 -12.24 2.20 10.69
C GLY A 28 -13.08 3.48 10.69
N ALA A 29 -13.16 4.10 11.87
CA ALA A 29 -13.90 5.36 12.09
C ALA A 29 -13.01 6.62 11.98
N THR A 30 -11.69 6.47 11.86
CA THR A 30 -10.72 7.56 11.79
C THR A 30 -10.03 7.59 10.44
N ARG A 31 -9.62 8.78 10.01
CA ARG A 31 -8.87 8.96 8.76
C ARG A 31 -7.49 8.32 8.93
N LEU A 32 -7.06 7.56 7.92
CA LEU A 32 -5.76 6.90 7.94
C LEU A 32 -4.83 7.56 6.93
N ALA A 33 -3.58 7.80 7.32
CA ALA A 33 -2.48 7.96 6.38
C ALA A 33 -1.85 6.59 6.14
N PHE A 34 -1.35 6.35 4.92
CA PHE A 34 -0.60 5.15 4.58
C PHE A 34 0.76 5.45 3.93
N LYS A 35 1.68 4.51 4.08
CA LYS A 35 3.00 4.47 3.43
C LYS A 35 3.24 3.07 2.87
N VAL A 36 3.52 2.98 1.58
CA VAL A 36 3.83 1.72 0.92
C VAL A 36 5.35 1.53 0.84
N LYS A 37 5.82 0.35 1.21
CA LYS A 37 7.21 -0.12 1.05
C LYS A 37 7.21 -1.35 0.16
N SER A 38 8.19 -1.47 -0.74
CA SER A 38 8.41 -2.68 -1.53
C SER A 38 9.66 -3.41 -1.04
N SER A 39 9.69 -4.73 -1.10
CA SER A 39 10.93 -5.53 -1.02
C SER A 39 11.82 -5.35 -2.25
N ASN A 40 11.26 -4.84 -3.34
CA ASN A 40 11.92 -4.72 -4.63
C ASN A 40 11.46 -3.45 -5.36
N ASN A 41 12.33 -2.45 -5.42
CA ASN A 41 12.07 -1.19 -6.12
C ASN A 41 12.70 -1.15 -7.53
N ASN A 42 13.47 -2.16 -7.91
CA ASN A 42 14.10 -2.22 -9.22
C ASN A 42 13.03 -2.55 -10.27
N GLU A 43 12.29 -3.64 -10.04
CA GLU A 43 11.30 -4.14 -10.99
C GLU A 43 9.85 -3.74 -10.66
N TYR A 44 9.58 -3.01 -9.56
CA TYR A 44 8.25 -2.49 -9.27
C TYR A 44 8.20 -0.97 -9.23
N ARG A 45 7.07 -0.42 -9.67
CA ARG A 45 6.69 0.98 -9.47
C ARG A 45 5.35 1.01 -8.74
N LEU A 46 5.27 1.83 -7.70
CA LEU A 46 4.11 1.94 -6.83
C LEU A 46 3.52 3.33 -6.92
N LYS A 47 2.18 3.43 -7.04
CA LYS A 47 1.49 4.70 -7.07
C LYS A 47 0.13 4.62 -6.36
N PRO A 48 -0.14 5.47 -5.36
CA PRO A 48 0.79 6.37 -4.69
C PRO A 48 1.64 5.63 -3.62
N VAL A 49 2.80 6.19 -3.26
CA VAL A 49 3.64 5.66 -2.14
C VAL A 49 3.12 6.13 -0.79
N PHE A 50 2.48 7.29 -0.75
CA PHE A 50 1.84 7.86 0.43
C PHE A 50 0.47 8.39 0.06
N GLY A 51 -0.48 8.32 0.99
CA GLY A 51 -1.80 8.89 0.77
C GLY A 51 -2.66 8.82 2.02
N PHE A 52 -3.92 9.23 1.86
CA PHE A 52 -4.94 9.12 2.89
C PHE A 52 -6.04 8.16 2.45
N VAL A 53 -6.70 7.54 3.42
CA VAL A 53 -7.94 6.79 3.23
C VAL A 53 -8.95 7.29 4.25
N GLU A 54 -10.04 7.90 3.77
CA GLU A 54 -11.11 8.39 4.63
C GLU A 54 -11.84 7.23 5.34
N PRO A 55 -12.47 7.48 6.50
CA PRO A 55 -13.31 6.48 7.17
C PRO A 55 -14.38 5.90 6.24
N GLY A 56 -14.48 4.57 6.17
CA GLY A 56 -15.46 3.89 5.31
C GLY A 56 -15.17 3.97 3.80
N ALA A 57 -14.04 4.55 3.40
CA ALA A 57 -13.64 4.70 2.00
C ALA A 57 -12.51 3.74 1.61
N SER A 58 -12.15 3.78 0.33
CA SER A 58 -10.97 3.08 -0.18
C SER A 58 -10.11 4.00 -1.04
N ALA A 59 -8.81 3.70 -1.10
CA ALA A 59 -7.86 4.38 -1.97
C ALA A 59 -7.15 3.37 -2.89
N PRO A 60 -7.06 3.61 -4.20
CA PRO A 60 -6.36 2.71 -5.11
C PRO A 60 -4.85 2.80 -4.94
N LEU A 61 -4.19 1.65 -4.95
CA LEU A 61 -2.75 1.43 -5.01
C LEU A 61 -2.43 0.67 -6.29
N GLU A 62 -1.82 1.35 -7.25
CA GLU A 62 -1.32 0.78 -8.49
C GLU A 62 0.08 0.21 -8.28
N VAL A 63 0.25 -1.05 -8.65
CA VAL A 63 1.49 -1.81 -8.62
C VAL A 63 1.85 -2.18 -10.05
N THR A 64 2.84 -1.50 -10.61
CA THR A 64 3.35 -1.80 -11.95
C THR A 64 4.61 -2.67 -11.84
N ARG A 65 4.59 -3.84 -12.47
CA ARG A 65 5.74 -4.72 -12.66
C ARG A 65 6.44 -4.38 -13.98
N LEU A 66 7.75 -4.17 -13.91
CA LEU A 66 8.65 -4.07 -15.05
C LEU A 66 9.18 -5.46 -15.42
N ALA A 67 9.65 -5.59 -16.66
CA ALA A 67 10.29 -6.83 -17.11
C ALA A 67 11.48 -7.20 -16.22
N GLY A 68 11.52 -8.44 -15.76
CA GLY A 68 12.59 -8.96 -14.91
C GLY A 68 12.37 -10.44 -14.59
N PRO A 69 13.30 -11.08 -13.86
CA PRO A 69 13.19 -12.50 -13.55
C PRO A 69 11.92 -12.81 -12.70
N PRO A 70 11.31 -13.99 -12.88
CA PRO A 70 10.26 -14.48 -11.98
C PRO A 70 10.75 -14.48 -10.54
N LYS A 71 9.93 -13.94 -9.64
CA LYS A 71 10.30 -13.75 -8.23
C LYS A 71 9.08 -13.50 -7.37
N GLU A 72 9.13 -13.98 -6.13
CA GLU A 72 8.21 -13.58 -5.08
C GLU A 72 8.76 -12.36 -4.31
N ASP A 73 7.95 -11.32 -4.25
CA ASP A 73 8.22 -10.07 -3.57
C ASP A 73 7.03 -9.72 -2.66
N LYS A 74 7.17 -8.67 -1.84
CA LYS A 74 6.09 -8.22 -0.95
C LYS A 74 6.02 -6.70 -0.91
N LEU A 75 4.81 -6.19 -0.80
CA LEU A 75 4.52 -4.80 -0.46
C LEU A 75 4.05 -4.74 0.98
N VAL A 76 4.57 -3.79 1.75
CA VAL A 76 4.16 -3.52 3.13
C VAL A 76 3.51 -2.16 3.16
N VAL A 77 2.21 -2.12 3.40
CA VAL A 77 1.43 -0.90 3.58
C VAL A 77 1.34 -0.60 5.07
N GLN A 78 2.14 0.35 5.53
CA GLN A 78 2.08 0.84 6.90
C GLN A 78 0.99 1.90 7.00
N PHE A 79 0.24 1.96 8.09
CA PHE A 79 -0.80 2.96 8.29
C PHE A 79 -0.76 3.59 9.68
N ALA A 80 -1.29 4.80 9.78
CA ALA A 80 -1.41 5.55 11.03
C ALA A 80 -2.71 6.36 11.03
N GLU A 81 -3.34 6.46 12.20
CA GLU A 81 -4.50 7.35 12.38
C GLU A 81 -4.04 8.81 12.35
N VAL A 82 -4.79 9.65 11.64
CA VAL A 82 -4.48 11.08 11.49
C VAL A 82 -5.73 11.93 11.69
N PRO A 83 -5.57 13.20 12.15
CA PRO A 83 -6.64 14.17 12.15
C PRO A 83 -7.25 14.41 10.77
N ALA A 84 -8.52 14.82 10.72
CA ALA A 84 -9.22 15.09 9.46
C ALA A 84 -8.59 16.24 8.65
N ASP A 85 -8.01 17.22 9.34
CA ASP A 85 -7.32 18.39 8.78
C ASP A 85 -5.84 18.12 8.41
N ALA A 86 -5.35 16.89 8.57
CA ALA A 86 -4.01 16.52 8.16
C ALA A 86 -3.80 16.75 6.65
N THR A 87 -2.71 17.43 6.31
CA THR A 87 -2.34 17.79 4.92
C THR A 87 -1.14 17.01 4.39
N ASP A 88 -0.22 16.57 5.26
CA ASP A 88 0.95 15.77 4.90
C ASP A 88 0.75 14.29 5.31
N PRO A 89 0.50 13.36 4.36
CA PRO A 89 0.38 11.93 4.68
C PRO A 89 1.71 11.29 5.09
N GLN A 90 2.84 11.97 4.88
CA GLN A 90 4.16 11.46 5.27
C GLN A 90 4.51 11.76 6.73
N ALA A 91 3.95 12.84 7.30
CA ALA A 91 4.20 13.30 8.65
C ALA A 91 4.14 12.18 9.72
N PRO A 92 3.09 11.34 9.80
CA PRO A 92 3.00 10.31 10.83
C PRO A 92 4.10 9.24 10.73
N PHE A 93 4.70 9.04 9.55
CA PHE A 93 5.75 8.03 9.33
C PHE A 93 7.17 8.57 9.55
N LYS A 94 7.31 9.83 9.97
CA LYS A 94 8.58 10.45 10.36
C LYS A 94 8.85 10.35 11.87
N ALA A 95 7.79 10.25 12.69
CA ALA A 95 7.85 10.55 14.12
C ALA A 95 7.53 9.37 15.07
N GLY A 96 7.39 8.13 14.59
CA GLY A 96 7.12 6.98 15.47
C GLY A 96 6.77 5.70 14.71
N PRO A 97 6.54 4.58 15.44
CA PRO A 97 6.08 3.35 14.83
C PRO A 97 4.69 3.54 14.22
N PRO A 98 4.38 2.88 13.08
CA PRO A 98 3.04 2.94 12.50
C PRO A 98 2.00 2.29 13.44
N ALA A 99 0.74 2.67 13.29
CA ALA A 99 -0.36 2.07 14.04
C ALA A 99 -0.56 0.58 13.67
N GLY A 100 -0.21 0.22 12.43
CA GLY A 100 -0.20 -1.16 11.96
C GLY A 100 0.33 -1.28 10.54
N GLU A 101 0.32 -2.49 10.01
CA GLU A 101 0.73 -2.78 8.63
C GLU A 101 -0.09 -3.89 7.99
N VAL A 102 -0.21 -3.82 6.66
CA VAL A 102 -0.81 -4.84 5.79
C VAL A 102 0.27 -5.31 4.82
N VAL A 103 0.40 -6.62 4.62
CA VAL A 103 1.34 -7.20 3.68
C VAL A 103 0.58 -7.72 2.46
N ILE A 104 0.98 -7.24 1.27
CA ILE A 104 0.48 -7.72 -0.02
C ILE A 104 1.60 -8.55 -0.65
N PRO A 105 1.53 -9.89 -0.65
CA PRO A 105 2.46 -10.71 -1.41
C PRO A 105 2.26 -10.49 -2.90
N VAL A 106 3.37 -10.42 -3.64
CA VAL A 106 3.39 -10.22 -5.08
C VAL A 106 4.20 -11.32 -5.73
N LYS A 107 3.57 -12.11 -6.58
CA LYS A 107 4.24 -13.17 -7.36
C LYS A 107 4.39 -12.72 -8.80
N ALA A 108 5.64 -12.64 -9.27
CA ALA A 108 5.95 -12.46 -10.68
C ALA A 108 6.31 -13.81 -11.31
N GLU A 109 5.56 -14.25 -12.32
CA GLU A 109 5.78 -15.51 -13.05
C GLU A 109 5.65 -15.38 -14.58
#